data_AF-A0A365T6Y1-F1
#
_entry.id   AF-A0A365T6Y1-F1
#
_cell.length_a   1.000
_cell.length_b   1.000
_cell.length_c   1.000
_cell.angle_alpha   90.00
_cell.angle_beta   90.00
_cell.angle_gamma   90.00
#
_symmetry.space_group_name_H-M   'P 1'
#
loop_
_entity.id
_entity.type
_entity.pdbx_description
1 polymer ?
#
loop_
_entity_poly.entity_id
_entity_poly.type
_entity_poly.pdbx_seq_one_letter_code
_entity_poly.pdbx_strand_id
1 'polypeptide(L)'
;MRPRPGGSGVSPPARNAPADSPSAADAGNVERVASAVFGGALLSFGLRRRSLVGTAVALVGGWLLYHAVDGDRSLGAPAGNRRGPGVATDGRTVERSITVGEPADELAEYWRDPERLSRVVGHFAAVTPAGEERHRWEVGGPLGRSVSWETRLDADGEPLHWESLPGAAVPNEGSVEFRPAPGDRGTEVTLRVRFDPPGGRVGDAAMNRLGVVPDALVGTALRRFKSLAETGEIPTLERNPSARGSGDLL
;
A
#
# COMPACT_ATOMS: atom_id res chain seq x y z
N MET A 1 -63.88 -67.93 5.12
CA MET A 1 -63.46 -66.72 4.39
C MET A 1 -62.03 -66.37 4.82
N ARG A 2 -61.06 -66.50 3.91
CA ARG A 2 -59.63 -66.12 3.97
C ARG A 2 -59.18 -65.93 2.50
N PRO A 3 -58.05 -65.26 2.18
CA PRO A 3 -57.53 -63.95 2.60
C PRO A 3 -57.10 -63.07 1.38
N ARG A 4 -56.74 -61.80 1.60
CA ARG A 4 -55.53 -61.11 1.04
C ARG A 4 -55.49 -59.61 1.37
N PRO A 5 -54.36 -59.06 1.85
CA PRO A 5 -54.09 -57.63 1.88
C PRO A 5 -53.18 -57.22 0.69
N GLY A 6 -53.32 -55.98 0.22
CA GLY A 6 -52.46 -55.41 -0.82
C GLY A 6 -52.67 -53.90 -0.92
N GLY A 7 -52.08 -53.16 0.02
CA GLY A 7 -52.00 -51.70 -0.04
C GLY A 7 -50.68 -51.29 -0.69
N SER A 8 -50.74 -50.68 -1.87
CA SER A 8 -49.61 -50.03 -2.52
C SER A 8 -49.48 -48.60 -1.98
N GLY A 9 -48.49 -48.36 -1.12
CA GLY A 9 -48.07 -47.03 -0.71
C GLY A 9 -47.18 -46.40 -1.78
N VAL A 10 -47.61 -45.28 -2.34
CA VAL A 10 -46.76 -44.42 -3.17
C VAL A 10 -45.87 -43.59 -2.24
N SER A 11 -44.56 -43.78 -2.32
CA SER A 11 -43.57 -42.95 -1.61
C SER A 11 -43.39 -41.60 -2.33
N PRO A 12 -43.33 -40.47 -1.60
CA PRO A 12 -42.98 -39.19 -2.20
C PRO A 12 -41.47 -39.14 -2.53
N PRO A 13 -41.04 -38.37 -3.55
CA PRO A 13 -39.63 -38.27 -3.91
C PRO A 13 -38.83 -37.55 -2.80
N ALA A 14 -37.63 -38.07 -2.55
CA ALA A 14 -36.65 -37.46 -1.66
C ALA A 14 -36.38 -36.00 -2.10
N ARG A 15 -36.54 -35.06 -1.15
CA ARG A 15 -36.04 -33.69 -1.32
C ARG A 15 -34.52 -33.76 -1.45
N ASN A 16 -34.00 -33.31 -2.58
CA ASN A 16 -32.58 -32.98 -2.70
C ASN A 16 -32.24 -31.94 -1.63
N ALA A 17 -31.33 -32.28 -0.72
CA ALA A 17 -30.71 -31.32 0.17
C ALA A 17 -29.92 -30.30 -0.68
N PRO A 18 -29.99 -28.99 -0.37
CA PRO A 18 -29.12 -28.03 -1.03
C PRO A 18 -27.66 -28.36 -0.70
N ALA A 19 -26.79 -28.31 -1.72
CA ALA A 19 -25.35 -28.44 -1.55
C ALA A 19 -24.85 -27.48 -0.45
N ASP A 20 -23.99 -27.96 0.42
CA ASP A 20 -23.31 -27.16 1.44
C ASP A 20 -22.62 -25.96 0.78
N SER A 21 -23.24 -24.78 0.86
CA SER A 21 -22.56 -23.52 0.60
C SER A 21 -21.47 -23.37 1.66
N PRO A 22 -20.21 -23.07 1.28
CA PRO A 22 -19.12 -22.95 2.25
C PRO A 22 -19.48 -21.92 3.33
N SER A 23 -19.30 -22.29 4.59
CA SER A 23 -19.58 -21.42 5.74
C SER A 23 -18.74 -20.14 5.65
N ALA A 24 -19.29 -19.00 6.05
CA ALA A 24 -18.56 -17.73 6.10
C ALA A 24 -17.26 -17.82 6.93
N ALA A 25 -17.21 -18.75 7.88
CA ALA A 25 -16.00 -19.06 8.65
C ALA A 25 -14.89 -19.70 7.79
N ASP A 26 -15.25 -20.57 6.84
CA ASP A 26 -14.30 -21.24 5.96
C ASP A 26 -13.73 -20.29 4.92
N ALA A 27 -14.57 -19.40 4.37
CA ALA A 27 -14.13 -18.34 3.47
C ALA A 27 -13.11 -17.41 4.15
N GLY A 28 -13.38 -17.00 5.39
CA GLY A 28 -12.47 -16.18 6.18
C GLY A 28 -11.14 -16.88 6.52
N ASN A 29 -11.17 -18.19 6.81
CA ASN A 29 -9.95 -18.96 7.10
C ASN A 29 -9.07 -19.16 5.85
N VAL A 30 -9.67 -19.41 4.69
CA VAL A 30 -8.94 -19.54 3.41
C VAL A 30 -8.29 -18.21 3.02
N GLU A 31 -9.00 -17.09 3.18
CA GLU A 31 -8.48 -15.75 2.90
C GLU A 31 -7.31 -15.37 3.82
N ARG A 32 -7.36 -15.75 5.10
CA ARG A 32 -6.26 -15.57 6.05
C ARG A 32 -5.01 -16.36 5.67
N VAL A 33 -5.17 -17.65 5.36
CA VAL A 33 -4.03 -18.51 4.98
C VAL A 33 -3.43 -18.04 3.65
N ALA A 34 -4.26 -17.65 2.68
CA ALA A 34 -3.81 -17.09 1.42
C ALA A 34 -3.06 -15.76 1.62
N SER A 35 -3.58 -14.86 2.45
CA SER A 35 -2.95 -13.57 2.77
C SER A 35 -1.63 -13.75 3.52
N ALA A 36 -1.54 -14.73 4.43
CA ALA A 36 -0.31 -15.05 5.15
C ALA A 36 0.76 -15.63 4.21
N VAL A 37 0.40 -16.59 3.36
CA VAL A 37 1.34 -17.19 2.39
C VAL A 37 1.82 -16.13 1.39
N PHE A 38 0.90 -15.31 0.88
CA PHE A 38 1.23 -14.27 -0.09
C PHE A 38 2.06 -13.14 0.52
N GLY A 39 1.70 -12.67 1.73
CA GLY A 39 2.47 -11.69 2.49
C GLY A 39 3.88 -12.19 2.80
N GLY A 40 4.03 -13.46 3.20
CA GLY A 40 5.34 -14.08 3.45
C GLY A 40 6.22 -14.20 2.21
N ALA A 41 5.62 -14.53 1.06
CA ALA A 41 6.32 -14.55 -0.21
C ALA A 41 6.79 -13.15 -0.64
N LEU A 42 5.92 -12.14 -0.52
CA LEU A 42 6.23 -10.73 -0.80
C LEU A 42 7.37 -10.23 0.11
N LEU A 43 7.28 -10.45 1.42
CA LEU A 43 8.31 -10.04 2.38
C LEU A 43 9.67 -10.67 2.05
N SER A 44 9.69 -11.98 1.81
CA SER A 44 10.91 -12.72 1.50
C SER A 44 11.53 -12.29 0.16
N PHE A 45 10.69 -12.06 -0.85
CA PHE A 45 11.12 -11.59 -2.16
C PHE A 45 11.67 -10.16 -2.10
N GLY A 46 10.96 -9.28 -1.41
CA GLY A 46 11.35 -7.88 -1.24
C GLY A 46 12.67 -7.73 -0.49
N LEU A 47 12.86 -8.48 0.61
CA LEU A 47 14.12 -8.52 1.38
C LEU A 47 15.32 -9.05 0.58
N ARG A 48 15.07 -10.01 -0.34
CA ARG A 48 16.13 -10.54 -1.23
C ARG A 48 16.53 -9.56 -2.31
N ARG A 49 15.60 -8.72 -2.78
CA ARG A 49 15.89 -7.65 -3.74
C ARG A 49 16.37 -6.40 -3.02
N ARG A 50 17.69 -6.17 -3.01
CA ARG A 50 18.33 -4.93 -2.54
C ARG A 50 18.04 -3.73 -3.46
N SER A 51 16.76 -3.38 -3.63
CA SER A 51 16.25 -2.38 -4.56
C SER A 51 15.01 -1.68 -3.99
N LEU A 52 14.67 -0.49 -4.50
CA LEU A 52 13.49 0.29 -4.07
C LEU A 52 12.16 -0.43 -4.33
N VAL A 53 12.04 -1.17 -5.45
CA VAL A 53 10.89 -2.05 -5.71
C VAL A 53 10.77 -3.13 -4.64
N GLY A 54 11.86 -3.85 -4.36
CA GLY A 54 11.90 -4.85 -3.28
C GLY A 54 11.53 -4.25 -1.94
N THR A 55 11.88 -2.99 -1.77
CA THR A 55 11.42 -2.03 -0.76
C THR A 55 9.91 -2.05 -0.48
N ALA A 56 9.19 -1.47 -1.43
CA ALA A 56 7.74 -1.37 -1.37
C ALA A 56 7.09 -2.76 -1.23
N VAL A 57 7.59 -3.75 -1.97
CA VAL A 57 7.07 -5.13 -1.90
C VAL A 57 7.23 -5.76 -0.52
N ALA A 58 8.37 -5.55 0.15
CA ALA A 58 8.59 -6.09 1.49
C ALA A 58 7.66 -5.43 2.52
N LEU A 59 7.44 -4.11 2.41
CA LEU A 59 6.54 -3.37 3.30
C LEU A 59 5.11 -3.87 3.17
N VAL A 60 4.63 -4.01 1.93
CA VAL A 60 3.32 -4.58 1.63
C VAL A 60 3.20 -6.01 2.15
N GLY A 61 4.20 -6.86 1.90
CA GLY A 61 4.20 -8.25 2.34
C GLY A 61 4.17 -8.40 3.87
N GLY A 62 4.93 -7.56 4.57
CA GLY A 62 4.93 -7.49 6.02
C GLY A 62 3.58 -7.05 6.58
N TRP A 63 2.91 -6.10 5.93
CA TRP A 63 1.57 -5.64 6.33
C TRP A 63 0.52 -6.76 6.21
N LEU A 64 0.49 -7.48 5.08
CA LEU A 64 -0.48 -8.57 4.86
C LEU A 64 -0.31 -9.71 5.87
N LEU A 65 0.94 -10.06 6.20
CA LEU A 65 1.23 -11.08 7.23
C LEU A 65 0.69 -10.69 8.60
N TYR A 66 0.84 -9.43 8.98
CA TYR A 66 0.36 -8.96 10.28
C TYR A 66 -1.15 -9.03 10.39
N HIS A 67 -1.86 -8.54 9.37
CA HIS A 67 -3.33 -8.56 9.37
C HIS A 67 -3.91 -9.98 9.32
N ALA A 68 -3.20 -10.94 8.70
CA ALA A 68 -3.61 -12.35 8.75
C ALA A 68 -3.54 -12.95 10.17
N VAL A 69 -2.65 -12.43 11.03
CA VAL A 69 -2.48 -12.89 12.43
C VAL A 69 -3.38 -12.10 13.40
N ASP A 70 -3.64 -10.82 13.16
CA ASP A 70 -4.44 -9.96 14.06
C ASP A 70 -5.96 -10.10 13.87
N GLY A 71 -6.42 -10.78 12.81
CA GLY A 71 -7.84 -11.07 12.53
C GLY A 71 -8.59 -11.92 13.56
N ASP A 72 -7.95 -12.30 14.69
CA ASP A 72 -8.51 -13.16 15.74
C ASP A 72 -8.88 -12.42 17.05
N ARG A 73 -8.84 -11.08 17.09
CA ARG A 73 -9.24 -10.30 18.28
C ARG A 73 -10.58 -9.57 18.16
N SER A 74 -11.52 -10.07 17.36
CA SER A 74 -12.87 -9.50 17.27
C SER A 74 -13.93 -10.40 17.90
N LEU A 75 -13.87 -10.66 19.20
CA LEU A 75 -15.04 -10.95 20.06
C LEU A 75 -14.71 -10.58 21.52
N GLY A 76 -14.94 -9.31 21.88
CA GLY A 76 -14.76 -8.84 23.24
C GLY A 76 -14.80 -7.32 23.38
N ALA A 77 -15.90 -6.68 22.97
CA ALA A 77 -16.14 -5.29 23.33
C ALA A 77 -16.71 -5.23 24.75
N PRO A 78 -16.11 -4.45 25.68
CA PRO A 78 -16.88 -3.76 26.68
C PRO A 78 -17.14 -2.33 26.17
N ALA A 79 -18.42 -2.02 25.98
CA ALA A 79 -18.87 -0.64 25.89
C ALA A 79 -18.64 0.05 27.24
N GLY A 80 -17.93 1.18 27.19
CA GLY A 80 -17.89 2.19 28.27
C GLY A 80 -16.51 2.39 28.87
N ASN A 81 -15.82 3.49 28.51
CA ASN A 81 -15.80 4.67 29.38
C ASN A 81 -15.16 5.89 28.67
N ARG A 82 -15.52 7.07 29.16
CA ARG A 82 -15.20 8.42 28.66
C ARG A 82 -13.71 8.81 28.85
N ARG A 83 -13.24 9.64 27.91
CA ARG A 83 -12.23 10.73 27.99
C ARG A 83 -10.96 10.51 28.85
N GLY A 84 -9.83 10.47 28.15
CA GLY A 84 -8.49 10.89 28.59
C GLY A 84 -7.53 10.80 27.38
N PRO A 85 -6.60 11.76 27.16
CA PRO A 85 -5.69 11.72 26.02
C PRO A 85 -4.63 10.64 26.28
N GLY A 86 -4.94 9.42 25.86
CA GLY A 86 -4.00 8.30 25.83
C GLY A 86 -3.23 8.33 24.53
N VAL A 87 -1.93 8.61 24.64
CA VAL A 87 -0.88 8.54 23.62
C VAL A 87 -1.22 7.55 22.50
N ALA A 88 -1.59 8.09 21.33
CA ALA A 88 -1.67 7.31 20.10
C ALA A 88 -0.28 6.73 19.80
N THR A 89 -0.23 5.44 19.56
CA THR A 89 0.98 4.71 19.14
C THR A 89 1.63 5.41 17.95
N ASP A 90 2.90 5.81 18.11
CA ASP A 90 3.69 6.58 17.14
C ASP A 90 3.77 5.86 15.78
N GLY A 91 3.02 6.37 14.80
CA GLY A 91 3.25 6.05 13.39
C GLY A 91 4.60 6.60 12.96
N ARG A 92 5.26 5.94 12.01
CA ARG A 92 6.56 6.39 11.52
C ARG A 92 6.32 7.45 10.44
N THR A 93 6.57 8.70 10.79
CA THR A 93 6.55 9.83 9.86
C THR A 93 7.92 10.02 9.22
N VAL A 94 7.95 10.10 7.90
CA VAL A 94 9.12 10.49 7.10
C VAL A 94 8.84 11.84 6.47
N GLU A 95 9.80 12.76 6.62
CA GLU A 95 9.74 14.10 6.05
C GLU A 95 11.01 14.37 5.24
N ARG A 96 10.84 14.84 4.00
CA ARG A 96 11.94 15.30 3.15
C ARG A 96 11.51 16.54 2.38
N SER A 97 12.49 17.38 2.07
CA SER A 97 12.27 18.60 1.29
C SER A 97 13.27 18.71 0.14
N ILE A 98 12.86 19.34 -0.95
CA ILE A 98 13.71 19.66 -2.09
C ILE A 98 13.28 21.00 -2.70
N THR A 99 14.23 21.79 -3.19
CA THR A 99 13.93 23.00 -3.98
C THR A 99 13.75 22.63 -5.45
N VAL A 100 12.64 23.05 -6.04
CA VAL A 100 12.28 22.87 -7.46
C VAL A 100 12.15 24.25 -8.11
N GLY A 101 12.75 24.43 -9.29
CA GLY A 101 12.84 25.70 -10.01
C GLY A 101 11.53 26.18 -10.66
N GLU A 102 10.38 25.63 -10.26
CA GLU A 102 9.07 25.92 -10.85
C GLU A 102 8.12 26.58 -9.84
N PRO A 103 7.07 27.30 -10.29
CA PRO A 103 6.06 27.93 -9.42
C PRO A 103 5.25 26.92 -8.61
N ALA A 104 4.81 27.32 -7.40
CA ALA A 104 4.07 26.46 -6.49
C ALA A 104 2.74 25.94 -7.08
N ASP A 105 2.02 26.77 -7.84
CA ASP A 105 0.72 26.40 -8.43
C ASP A 105 0.85 25.27 -9.46
N GLU A 106 1.88 25.33 -10.31
CA GLU A 106 2.16 24.30 -11.31
C GLU A 106 2.58 22.97 -10.65
N LEU A 107 3.38 23.07 -9.59
CA LEU A 107 3.80 21.92 -8.80
C LEU A 107 2.61 21.29 -8.08
N ALA A 108 1.70 22.09 -7.51
CA ALA A 108 0.49 21.60 -6.88
C ALA A 108 -0.45 20.88 -7.87
N GLU A 109 -0.64 21.43 -9.07
CA GLU A 109 -1.40 20.76 -10.15
C GLU A 109 -0.76 19.42 -10.55
N TYR A 110 0.58 19.35 -10.59
CA TYR A 110 1.29 18.11 -10.88
C TYR A 110 0.96 16.99 -9.86
N TRP A 111 0.83 17.32 -8.58
CA TRP A 111 0.49 16.36 -7.53
C TRP A 111 -0.99 15.93 -7.52
N ARG A 112 -1.88 16.73 -8.14
CA ARG A 112 -3.32 16.41 -8.28
C ARG A 112 -3.60 15.42 -9.43
N ASP A 113 -2.73 15.35 -10.42
CA ASP A 113 -2.87 14.50 -11.60
C ASP A 113 -2.29 13.09 -11.32
N PRO A 114 -3.11 12.03 -11.33
CA PRO A 114 -2.66 10.67 -11.00
C PRO A 114 -1.69 10.10 -12.05
N GLU A 115 -1.83 10.44 -13.33
CA GLU A 115 -0.92 10.01 -14.39
C GLU A 115 0.47 10.62 -14.20
N ARG A 116 0.53 11.91 -13.82
CA ARG A 116 1.76 12.60 -13.44
C ARG A 116 2.36 12.02 -12.17
N LEU A 117 1.56 11.77 -11.14
CA LEU A 117 2.03 11.15 -9.91
C LEU A 117 2.61 9.75 -10.16
N SER A 118 1.97 8.97 -11.04
CA SER A 118 2.46 7.66 -11.49
C SER A 118 3.86 7.74 -12.10
N ARG A 119 4.18 8.81 -12.84
CA ARG A 119 5.55 9.03 -13.36
C ARG A 119 6.57 9.33 -12.26
N VAL A 120 6.17 9.95 -11.16
CA VAL A 120 7.05 10.20 -10.00
C VAL A 120 7.33 8.90 -9.26
N VAL A 121 6.29 8.13 -8.94
CA VAL A 121 6.40 6.92 -8.10
C VAL A 121 6.65 5.64 -8.88
N GLY A 122 6.69 5.68 -10.21
CA GLY A 122 6.80 4.53 -11.11
C GLY A 122 8.00 3.59 -10.91
N HIS A 123 8.93 3.92 -10.01
CA HIS A 123 9.98 3.00 -9.58
C HIS A 123 9.51 1.99 -8.53
N PHE A 124 8.34 2.17 -7.91
CA PHE A 124 7.82 1.23 -6.92
C PHE A 124 6.31 1.02 -7.00
N ALA A 125 5.55 1.99 -7.50
CA ALA A 125 4.10 1.89 -7.63
C ALA A 125 3.61 2.50 -8.94
N ALA A 126 2.49 1.99 -9.45
CA ALA A 126 1.66 2.66 -10.44
C ALA A 126 0.50 3.36 -9.73
N VAL A 127 0.12 4.54 -10.23
CA VAL A 127 -1.05 5.30 -9.78
C VAL A 127 -2.02 5.46 -10.94
N THR A 128 -3.31 5.19 -10.69
CA THR A 128 -4.40 5.34 -11.66
C THR A 128 -5.62 6.00 -11.00
N PRO A 129 -6.48 6.67 -11.78
CA PRO A 129 -7.73 7.24 -11.25
C PRO A 129 -8.68 6.14 -10.78
N ALA A 130 -9.35 6.37 -9.65
CA ALA A 130 -10.29 5.42 -9.01
C ALA A 130 -11.65 6.06 -8.65
N GLY A 131 -11.98 7.20 -9.26
CA GLY A 131 -13.16 8.00 -8.98
C GLY A 131 -12.82 9.45 -8.68
N GLU A 132 -13.81 10.24 -8.27
CA GLU A 132 -13.60 11.63 -7.83
C GLU A 132 -12.64 11.64 -6.63
N GLU A 133 -11.55 12.39 -6.77
CA GLU A 133 -10.53 12.59 -5.74
C GLU A 133 -9.91 11.29 -5.20
N ARG A 134 -9.97 10.20 -5.97
CA ARG A 134 -9.45 8.90 -5.55
C ARG A 134 -8.40 8.39 -6.50
N HIS A 135 -7.32 7.90 -5.91
CA HIS A 135 -6.22 7.27 -6.62
C HIS A 135 -6.12 5.81 -6.21
N ARG A 136 -5.98 4.91 -7.19
CA ARG A 136 -5.60 3.53 -6.97
C ARG A 136 -4.10 3.40 -7.14
N TRP A 137 -3.48 2.82 -6.13
CA TRP A 137 -2.07 2.50 -6.10
C TRP A 137 -1.90 1.02 -6.35
N GLU A 138 -0.87 0.64 -7.10
CA GLU A 138 -0.52 -0.75 -7.34
C GLU A 138 0.99 -0.97 -7.24
N VAL A 139 1.41 -1.91 -6.41
CA VAL A 139 2.81 -2.34 -6.26
C VAL A 139 2.95 -3.76 -6.78
N GLY A 140 3.87 -3.93 -7.74
CA GLY A 140 4.17 -5.24 -8.33
C GLY A 140 4.97 -6.13 -7.37
N GLY A 141 4.47 -7.33 -7.09
CA GLY A 141 5.10 -8.37 -6.29
C GLY A 141 5.72 -9.51 -7.11
N PRO A 142 6.18 -10.60 -6.46
CA PRO A 142 6.73 -11.76 -7.13
C PRO A 142 5.67 -12.50 -7.95
N LEU A 143 6.13 -13.27 -8.95
CA LEU A 143 5.30 -14.17 -9.75
C LEU A 143 4.14 -13.47 -10.49
N GLY A 144 4.34 -12.21 -10.88
CA GLY A 144 3.32 -11.43 -11.61
C GLY A 144 2.10 -11.06 -10.77
N ARG A 145 2.18 -11.21 -9.44
CA ARG A 145 1.13 -10.74 -8.52
C ARG A 145 1.38 -9.28 -8.17
N SER A 146 0.33 -8.57 -7.80
CA SER A 146 0.41 -7.18 -7.33
C SER A 146 -0.44 -7.00 -6.09
N VAL A 147 -0.19 -5.90 -5.39
CA VAL A 147 -1.04 -5.43 -4.29
C VAL A 147 -1.50 -4.04 -4.61
N SER A 148 -2.80 -3.81 -4.45
CA SER A 148 -3.42 -2.52 -4.71
C SER A 148 -4.19 -2.00 -3.50
N TRP A 149 -4.22 -0.68 -3.36
CA TRP A 149 -5.06 0.01 -2.39
C TRP A 149 -5.53 1.34 -2.98
N GLU A 150 -6.50 1.99 -2.33
CA GLU A 150 -7.02 3.28 -2.75
C GLU A 150 -6.74 4.35 -1.69
N THR A 151 -6.50 5.58 -2.16
CA THR A 151 -6.36 6.79 -1.34
C THR A 151 -7.33 7.85 -1.81
N ARG A 152 -7.80 8.70 -0.88
CA ARG A 152 -8.53 9.93 -1.19
C ARG A 152 -7.58 11.11 -1.07
N LEU A 153 -7.62 12.00 -2.06
CA LEU A 153 -6.88 13.24 -2.13
C LEU A 153 -7.79 14.39 -1.69
N ASP A 154 -7.34 15.20 -0.74
CA ASP A 154 -7.89 16.53 -0.46
C ASP A 154 -7.09 17.55 -1.30
N ALA A 155 -7.64 17.90 -2.46
CA ALA A 155 -6.96 18.76 -3.45
C ALA A 155 -7.07 20.25 -3.11
N ASP A 156 -8.03 20.64 -2.27
CA ASP A 156 -8.28 22.01 -1.81
C ASP A 156 -7.54 22.32 -0.51
N GLY A 157 -7.01 21.29 0.17
CA GLY A 157 -6.20 21.45 1.37
C GLY A 157 -4.90 22.21 1.13
N GLU A 158 -4.53 23.01 2.13
CA GLU A 158 -3.20 23.63 2.26
C GLU A 158 -2.57 23.17 3.59
N PRO A 159 -1.67 22.15 3.58
CA PRO A 159 -1.07 21.49 2.43
C PRO A 159 -2.00 20.48 1.73
N LEU A 160 -1.69 20.16 0.47
CA LEU A 160 -2.37 19.09 -0.28
C LEU A 160 -2.16 17.77 0.47
N HIS A 161 -3.25 17.07 0.79
CA HIS A 161 -3.23 15.92 1.70
C HIS A 161 -3.88 14.70 1.05
N TRP A 162 -3.41 13.50 1.39
CA TRP A 162 -4.13 12.27 1.04
C TRP A 162 -4.11 11.27 2.18
N GLU A 163 -5.13 10.41 2.19
CA GLU A 163 -5.29 9.33 3.15
C GLU A 163 -5.80 8.06 2.46
N SER A 164 -5.26 6.91 2.84
CA SER A 164 -5.77 5.61 2.41
C SER A 164 -7.21 5.35 2.86
N LEU A 165 -8.00 4.63 2.06
CA LEU A 165 -9.36 4.24 2.45
C LEU A 165 -9.35 3.19 3.59
N PRO A 166 -10.44 3.10 4.38
CA PRO A 166 -10.58 2.08 5.42
C PRO A 166 -10.37 0.66 4.86
N GLY A 167 -9.54 -0.15 5.53
CA GLY A 167 -9.22 -1.51 5.09
C GLY A 167 -8.21 -1.60 3.94
N ALA A 168 -7.57 -0.49 3.56
CA ALA A 168 -6.51 -0.48 2.56
C ALA A 168 -5.40 -1.48 2.88
N ALA A 169 -4.92 -2.19 1.86
CA ALA A 169 -3.81 -3.15 1.98
C ALA A 169 -2.49 -2.51 2.42
N VAL A 170 -2.38 -1.18 2.37
CA VAL A 170 -1.27 -0.40 2.91
C VAL A 170 -1.85 0.92 3.46
N PRO A 171 -2.16 0.99 4.76
CA PRO A 171 -2.60 2.21 5.41
C PRO A 171 -1.47 3.24 5.37
N ASN A 172 -1.76 4.40 4.80
CA ASN A 172 -0.83 5.51 4.71
C ASN A 172 -1.57 6.82 4.56
N GLU A 173 -0.95 7.88 5.04
CA GLU A 173 -1.36 9.25 4.81
C GLU A 173 -0.14 10.08 4.42
N GLY A 174 -0.35 11.17 3.71
CA GLY A 174 0.73 12.07 3.39
C GLY A 174 0.25 13.46 3.06
N SER A 175 1.20 14.39 3.03
CA SER A 175 0.94 15.77 2.65
C SER A 175 2.10 16.33 1.86
N VAL A 176 1.81 17.19 0.88
CA VAL A 176 2.80 17.95 0.14
C VAL A 176 2.56 19.44 0.38
N GLU A 177 3.60 20.09 0.90
CA GLU A 177 3.60 21.51 1.19
C GLU A 177 4.52 22.23 0.21
N PHE A 178 4.05 23.36 -0.31
CA PHE A 178 4.78 24.20 -1.27
C PHE A 178 5.03 25.56 -0.64
N ARG A 179 6.29 25.99 -0.55
CA ARG A 179 6.67 27.31 -0.02
C ARG A 179 7.65 28.01 -0.95
N PRO A 180 7.63 29.35 -1.06
CA PRO A 180 8.64 30.08 -1.82
C PRO A 180 10.06 29.75 -1.33
N ALA A 181 10.95 29.41 -2.26
CA ALA A 181 12.35 29.14 -1.93
C ALA A 181 13.14 30.45 -1.76
N PRO A 182 14.11 30.50 -0.83
CA PRO A 182 14.94 31.69 -0.65
C PRO A 182 15.75 32.05 -1.89
N GLY A 183 15.81 33.34 -2.22
CA GLY A 183 16.63 33.89 -3.31
C GLY A 183 16.09 33.60 -4.70
N ASP A 184 14.75 33.61 -4.87
CA ASP A 184 14.05 33.41 -6.15
C ASP A 184 14.44 32.11 -6.87
N ARG A 185 14.72 31.06 -6.09
CA ARG A 185 15.14 29.73 -6.60
C ARG A 185 13.96 28.80 -6.92
N GLY A 186 12.75 29.33 -7.00
CA GLY A 186 11.52 28.57 -7.22
C GLY A 186 10.80 28.23 -5.90
N THR A 187 10.44 26.96 -5.73
CA THR A 187 9.58 26.47 -4.65
C THR A 187 10.30 25.40 -3.83
N GLU A 188 10.29 25.53 -2.50
CA GLU A 188 10.62 24.46 -1.57
C GLU A 188 9.40 23.53 -1.41
N VAL A 189 9.60 22.26 -1.76
CA VAL A 189 8.57 21.23 -1.74
C VAL A 189 8.88 20.29 -0.59
N THR A 190 7.98 20.20 0.38
CA THR A 190 8.12 19.32 1.55
C THR A 190 7.09 18.21 1.48
N LEU A 191 7.58 16.97 1.38
CA LEU A 191 6.77 15.76 1.36
C LEU A 191 6.86 15.08 2.73
N ARG A 192 5.70 14.95 3.38
CA ARG A 192 5.53 14.18 4.62
C ARG A 192 4.69 12.95 4.30
N VAL A 193 5.15 11.79 4.73
CA VAL A 193 4.41 10.54 4.61
C VAL A 193 4.43 9.85 5.95
N ARG A 194 3.26 9.55 6.49
CA ARG A 194 3.09 8.69 7.65
C ARG A 194 2.58 7.34 7.19
N PHE A 195 3.25 6.31 7.69
CA PHE A 195 2.79 4.94 7.58
C PHE A 195 2.75 4.34 8.96
N ASP A 196 1.76 3.49 9.20
CA ASP A 196 1.65 2.72 10.43
C ASP A 196 2.20 1.31 10.13
N PRO A 197 3.49 1.03 10.43
CA PRO A 197 4.02 -0.30 10.25
C PRO A 197 3.35 -1.26 11.25
N PRO A 198 3.11 -2.53 10.85
CA PRO A 198 2.54 -3.51 11.75
C PRO A 198 3.43 -3.81 12.97
N GLY A 199 2.80 -4.01 14.14
CA GLY A 199 3.41 -4.71 15.29
C GLY A 199 4.04 -3.88 16.40
N GLY A 200 3.89 -2.54 16.41
CA GLY A 200 4.44 -1.68 17.46
C GLY A 200 5.92 -2.01 17.79
N ARG A 201 6.26 -2.05 19.09
CA ARG A 201 7.66 -2.25 19.58
C ARG A 201 8.33 -3.56 19.11
N VAL A 202 7.58 -4.54 18.59
CA VAL A 202 8.12 -5.81 18.06
C VAL A 202 8.33 -5.75 16.54
N GLY A 203 7.54 -4.93 15.82
CA GLY A 203 7.77 -4.59 14.41
C GLY A 203 9.01 -3.73 14.19
N ASP A 204 9.38 -2.93 15.20
CA ASP A 204 10.56 -2.04 15.16
C ASP A 204 11.88 -2.77 14.92
N ALA A 205 12.05 -4.01 15.38
CA ALA A 205 13.31 -4.75 15.18
C ALA A 205 13.50 -5.26 13.75
N ALA A 206 12.42 -5.68 13.07
CA ALA A 206 12.44 -5.99 11.64
C ALA A 206 12.55 -4.72 10.81
N MET A 207 11.84 -3.66 11.22
CA MET A 207 11.86 -2.35 10.61
C MET A 207 13.10 -1.52 10.89
N ASN A 208 13.98 -1.89 11.83
CA ASN A 208 15.28 -1.25 12.04
C ASN A 208 16.38 -1.86 11.15
N ARG A 209 16.20 -3.10 10.66
CA ARG A 209 16.99 -3.62 9.53
C ARG A 209 16.44 -3.16 8.17
N LEU A 210 15.13 -2.90 8.07
CA LEU A 210 14.45 -2.28 6.92
C LEU A 210 14.38 -0.74 7.01
N GLY A 211 14.95 -0.14 8.06
CA GLY A 211 14.70 1.25 8.48
C GLY A 211 15.29 2.33 7.58
N VAL A 212 15.90 1.91 6.48
CA VAL A 212 16.52 2.75 5.47
C VAL A 212 15.56 3.05 4.31
N VAL A 213 14.44 2.31 4.18
CA VAL A 213 13.72 2.31 2.89
C VAL A 213 12.59 3.32 2.74
N PRO A 214 11.71 3.57 3.73
CA PRO A 214 10.67 4.59 3.57
C PRO A 214 11.26 5.98 3.26
N ASP A 215 12.38 6.32 3.90
CA ASP A 215 13.15 7.53 3.64
C ASP A 215 13.74 7.59 2.22
N ALA A 216 14.32 6.47 1.75
CA ALA A 216 14.86 6.37 0.41
C ALA A 216 13.78 6.47 -0.68
N LEU A 217 12.58 5.91 -0.43
CA LEU A 217 11.43 6.02 -1.34
C LEU A 217 10.95 7.47 -1.45
N VAL A 218 10.72 8.14 -0.32
CA VAL A 218 10.31 9.55 -0.28
C VAL A 218 11.35 10.45 -0.95
N GLY A 219 12.64 10.28 -0.60
CA GLY A 219 13.72 11.05 -1.21
C GLY A 219 13.88 10.78 -2.71
N THR A 220 13.65 9.56 -3.18
CA THR A 220 13.70 9.23 -4.62
C THR A 220 12.50 9.79 -5.37
N ALA A 221 11.31 9.73 -4.78
CA ALA A 221 10.11 10.37 -5.32
C ALA A 221 10.34 11.88 -5.49
N LEU A 222 10.85 12.59 -4.48
CA LEU A 222 11.15 14.02 -4.58
C LEU A 222 12.18 14.36 -5.66
N ARG A 223 13.24 13.56 -5.79
CA ARG A 223 14.24 13.77 -6.86
C ARG A 223 13.64 13.57 -8.24
N ARG A 224 12.84 12.51 -8.43
CA ARG A 224 12.15 12.26 -9.71
C ARG A 224 11.14 13.35 -10.01
N PHE A 225 10.40 13.80 -9.00
CA PHE A 225 9.47 14.91 -9.11
C PHE A 225 10.18 16.18 -9.58
N LYS A 226 11.28 16.57 -8.93
CA LYS A 226 12.10 17.71 -9.36
C LYS A 226 12.53 17.57 -10.82
N SER A 227 13.10 16.44 -11.22
CA SER A 227 13.53 16.24 -12.61
C SER A 227 12.37 16.32 -13.60
N LEU A 228 11.25 15.67 -13.30
CA LEU A 228 10.07 15.70 -14.17
C LEU A 228 9.43 17.09 -14.27
N ALA A 229 9.41 17.85 -13.17
CA ALA A 229 8.88 19.20 -13.16
C ALA A 229 9.78 20.16 -13.95
N GLU A 230 11.10 20.11 -13.71
CA GLU A 230 12.06 21.06 -14.32
C GLU A 230 12.41 20.72 -15.79
N THR A 231 12.37 19.45 -16.18
CA THR A 231 12.86 19.02 -17.50
C THR A 231 11.90 18.12 -18.27
N GLY A 232 10.79 17.68 -17.67
CA GLY A 232 9.89 16.70 -18.28
C GLY A 232 10.46 15.29 -18.40
N GLU A 233 11.70 15.06 -17.96
CA GLU A 233 12.44 13.81 -18.13
C GLU A 233 13.00 13.32 -16.78
N ILE A 234 13.23 12.01 -16.67
CA ILE A 234 13.98 11.44 -15.55
C ILE A 234 15.38 11.11 -16.08
N PRO A 235 16.47 11.62 -15.48
CA PRO A 235 17.82 11.28 -15.88
C PRO A 235 18.02 9.76 -15.89
N THR A 236 18.23 9.17 -17.06
CA THR A 236 18.52 7.73 -17.19
C THR A 236 20.03 7.50 -17.38
N LEU A 237 20.55 6.47 -16.71
CA LEU A 237 21.92 6.01 -16.90
C LEU A 237 22.03 4.87 -17.91
N GLU A 238 20.90 4.39 -18.47
CA GLU A 238 20.83 3.23 -19.38
C GLU A 238 21.67 3.40 -20.66
N ARG A 239 21.95 4.64 -21.06
CA ARG A 239 22.81 4.96 -22.22
C ARG A 239 24.09 5.70 -21.85
N ASN A 240 24.57 5.58 -20.62
CA ASN A 240 25.86 6.18 -20.24
C ASN A 240 27.01 5.15 -20.42
N PRO A 241 27.84 5.27 -21.48
CA PRO A 241 28.96 4.36 -21.74
C PRO A 241 30.09 4.41 -20.71
N SER A 242 30.01 5.29 -19.69
CA SER A 242 30.97 5.38 -18.59
C SER A 242 30.58 4.57 -17.34
N ALA A 243 29.44 3.87 -17.35
CA ALA A 243 29.16 2.85 -16.35
C ALA A 243 30.16 1.70 -16.52
N ARG A 244 31.23 1.68 -15.72
CA ARG A 244 32.19 0.58 -15.64
C ARG A 244 31.41 -0.73 -15.54
N GLY A 245 31.46 -1.54 -16.61
CA GLY A 245 30.93 -2.88 -16.61
C GLY A 245 31.48 -3.61 -15.39
N SER A 246 30.60 -4.10 -14.52
CA SER A 246 30.96 -5.26 -13.72
C SER A 246 31.16 -6.38 -14.71
N GLY A 247 32.42 -6.76 -14.88
CA GLY A 247 32.87 -7.66 -15.92
C GLY A 247 32.16 -8.99 -15.90
N ASP A 248 32.11 -9.57 -17.09
CA ASP A 248 32.05 -11.01 -17.28
C ASP A 248 32.93 -11.71 -16.24
N LEU A 249 32.29 -12.56 -15.43
CA LEU A 249 32.88 -13.81 -15.01
C LEU A 249 31.76 -14.86 -15.04
N LEU A 250 31.91 -15.74 -16.04
CA LEU A 250 31.46 -17.13 -16.17
C LEU A 250 30.67 -17.73 -14.99
#